data_AF-A0A1B6I726-F1
#
_entry.id   AF-A0A1B6I726-F1
#
_cell.length_a   1.000
_cell.length_b   1.000
_cell.length_c   1.000
_cell.angle_alpha   90.00
_cell.angle_beta   90.00
_cell.angle_gamma   90.00
#
_symmetry.space_group_name_H-M   'P 1'
#
loop_
_entity.id
_entity.type
_entity.pdbx_description
1 polymer ?
#
loop_
_entity_poly.entity_id
_entity_poly.type
_entity_poly.pdbx_seq_one_letter_code
_entity_poly.pdbx_strand_id
1 'polypeptide(L)'
;MTPPNSPQSSVTHKPSYQVKTGPTLNETTITEDMEASFSQERLRHSAKTELVDVVSAAATKLISQVSGPTELVSSVALSALCPALYSLLSDGLKPSLDTPFGDINNSVWQVVEASAQQGPMTKALNELVLKPSLDTP
;
A
#
# COMPACT_ATOMS: atom_id res chain seq x y z
N MET A 1 14.65 26.35 63.69
CA MET A 1 14.16 26.83 62.38
C MET A 1 12.71 26.39 62.25
N THR A 2 11.83 27.32 61.90
CA THR A 2 10.37 27.22 61.67
C THR A 2 10.01 26.34 60.46
N PRO A 3 8.74 25.87 60.29
CA PRO A 3 7.73 25.53 61.30
C PRO A 3 6.88 24.29 60.83
N PRO A 4 5.54 24.17 61.07
CA PRO A 4 4.91 22.95 61.55
C PRO A 4 3.88 22.40 60.54
N ASN A 5 3.28 21.24 60.78
CA ASN A 5 1.82 21.14 60.84
C ASN A 5 1.38 19.80 61.43
N SER A 6 0.44 19.88 62.36
CA SER A 6 -0.29 18.79 63.01
C SER A 6 -1.64 18.57 62.27
N PRO A 7 -2.68 17.92 62.84
CA PRO A 7 -2.86 16.48 63.10
C PRO A 7 -4.26 15.96 62.62
N GLN A 8 -4.65 14.77 63.10
CA GLN A 8 -6.02 14.20 63.23
C GLN A 8 -6.59 13.45 62.01
N SER A 9 -6.63 12.11 62.03
CA SER A 9 -7.56 11.22 62.75
C SER A 9 -8.71 10.77 61.84
N SER A 10 -8.69 9.46 61.56
CA SER A 10 -9.80 8.51 61.52
C SER A 10 -11.21 9.06 61.37
N VAL A 11 -11.96 8.59 60.35
CA VAL A 11 -13.28 7.97 60.51
C VAL A 11 -13.76 7.38 59.17
N THR A 12 -14.08 6.09 59.21
CA THR A 12 -14.82 5.31 58.22
C THR A 12 -16.21 5.89 57.99
N HIS A 13 -16.62 6.16 56.74
CA HIS A 13 -18.02 6.04 56.32
C HIS A 13 -18.09 5.70 54.82
N LYS A 14 -18.72 4.56 54.50
CA LYS A 14 -19.11 4.15 53.14
C LYS A 14 -20.28 5.02 52.65
N PRO A 15 -20.31 5.43 51.38
CA PRO A 15 -21.56 5.64 50.66
C PRO A 15 -21.80 4.46 49.73
N SER A 16 -22.92 3.77 49.97
CA SER A 16 -23.52 2.78 49.08
C SER A 16 -23.98 3.50 47.81
N TYR A 17 -23.36 3.24 46.66
CA TYR A 17 -23.90 3.68 45.37
C TYR A 17 -24.72 2.55 44.75
N GLN A 18 -25.99 2.85 44.53
CA GLN A 18 -26.98 1.99 43.92
C GLN A 18 -26.66 1.72 42.43
N VAL A 19 -26.81 0.47 42.00
CA VAL A 19 -26.85 0.11 40.58
C VAL A 19 -28.14 0.64 39.99
N LYS A 20 -28.03 1.62 39.09
CA LYS A 20 -29.14 2.14 38.30
C LYS A 20 -29.12 1.43 36.95
N THR A 21 -30.05 0.51 36.76
CA THR A 21 -30.25 -0.27 35.53
C THR A 21 -30.78 0.61 34.40
N GLY A 22 -30.06 0.64 33.27
CA GLY A 22 -30.52 1.13 31.97
C GLY A 22 -29.36 1.53 31.03
N PRO A 23 -29.62 1.61 29.72
CA PRO A 23 -29.87 0.48 28.82
C PRO A 23 -28.57 -0.28 28.48
N THR A 24 -28.69 -1.54 28.04
CA THR A 24 -27.58 -2.37 27.58
C THR A 24 -26.79 -1.70 26.46
N LEU A 25 -25.54 -1.33 26.74
CA LEU A 25 -24.59 -0.87 25.74
C LEU A 25 -24.17 -2.12 24.95
N ASN A 26 -24.57 -2.11 23.68
CA ASN A 26 -24.28 -3.07 22.62
C ASN A 26 -22.79 -3.44 22.55
N GLU A 27 -22.42 -4.54 23.19
CA GLU A 27 -21.15 -5.27 23.03
C GLU A 27 -21.15 -6.06 21.71
N THR A 28 -21.51 -5.41 20.60
CA THR A 28 -21.49 -6.03 19.25
C THR A 28 -20.65 -5.24 18.26
N THR A 29 -20.50 -3.92 18.46
CA THR A 29 -19.81 -3.05 17.48
C THR A 29 -18.29 -3.28 17.42
N ILE A 30 -17.63 -3.64 18.54
CA ILE A 30 -16.15 -3.73 18.58
C ILE A 30 -15.62 -5.00 17.88
N THR A 31 -16.38 -6.09 17.91
CA THR A 31 -16.01 -7.35 17.25
C THR A 31 -16.21 -7.30 15.72
N GLU A 32 -17.24 -6.61 15.24
CA GLU A 32 -17.54 -6.50 13.81
C GLU A 32 -16.50 -5.64 13.06
N ASP A 33 -16.02 -4.55 13.66
CA ASP A 33 -15.00 -3.66 13.08
C ASP A 33 -13.62 -4.35 12.93
N MET A 34 -13.23 -5.19 13.90
CA MET A 34 -11.98 -5.94 13.87
C MET A 34 -12.01 -7.06 12.82
N GLU A 35 -13.14 -7.76 12.70
CA GLU A 35 -13.33 -8.84 11.72
C GLU A 35 -13.46 -8.31 10.28
N ALA A 36 -14.14 -7.17 10.10
CA ALA A 36 -14.22 -6.47 8.80
C ALA A 36 -12.84 -5.99 8.33
N SER A 37 -12.04 -5.40 9.23
CA SER A 37 -10.67 -4.96 8.93
C SER A 37 -9.78 -6.14 8.51
N PHE A 38 -9.85 -7.26 9.24
CA PHE A 38 -9.08 -8.46 8.92
C PHE A 38 -9.52 -9.12 7.60
N SER A 39 -10.83 -9.13 7.33
CA SER A 39 -11.39 -9.62 6.06
C SER A 39 -10.96 -8.75 4.88
N GLN A 40 -10.97 -7.42 5.06
CA GLN A 40 -10.49 -6.47 4.07
C GLN A 40 -8.99 -6.64 3.80
N GLU A 41 -8.16 -6.80 4.84
CA GLU A 41 -6.72 -7.06 4.71
C GLU A 41 -6.45 -8.35 3.94
N ARG A 42 -7.18 -9.43 4.25
CA ARG A 42 -7.07 -10.73 3.55
C ARG A 42 -7.46 -10.62 2.08
N LEU A 43 -8.55 -9.91 1.77
CA LEU A 43 -8.97 -9.68 0.38
C LEU A 43 -7.93 -8.86 -0.38
N ARG A 44 -7.35 -7.83 0.25
CA ARG A 44 -6.26 -7.03 -0.34
C ARG A 44 -5.01 -7.86 -0.59
N HIS A 45 -4.63 -8.73 0.34
CA HIS A 45 -3.53 -9.66 0.14
C HIS A 45 -3.84 -10.63 -1.01
N SER A 46 -5.05 -11.19 -1.06
CA SER A 46 -5.47 -12.08 -2.14
C SER A 46 -5.40 -11.42 -3.53
N ALA A 47 -5.87 -10.18 -3.64
CA ALA A 47 -5.82 -9.42 -4.90
C ALA A 47 -4.37 -9.10 -5.33
N LYS A 48 -3.51 -8.73 -4.37
CA LYS A 48 -2.08 -8.52 -4.65
C LYS A 48 -1.38 -9.80 -5.08
N THR A 49 -1.71 -10.94 -4.46
CA THR A 49 -1.18 -12.24 -4.85
C THR A 49 -1.58 -12.60 -6.28
N GLU A 50 -2.83 -12.35 -6.66
CA GLU A 50 -3.31 -12.60 -8.03
C GLU A 50 -2.50 -11.81 -9.07
N LEU A 51 -2.23 -10.53 -8.84
CA LEU A 51 -1.40 -9.71 -9.74
C LEU A 51 0.01 -10.28 -9.89
N VAL A 52 0.61 -10.74 -8.79
CA VAL A 52 1.95 -11.36 -8.81
C VAL A 52 1.93 -12.69 -9.55
N ASP A 53 0.89 -13.51 -9.37
CA ASP A 53 0.73 -14.78 -10.08
C ASP A 53 0.62 -14.58 -11.58
N VAL A 54 -0.12 -13.56 -12.04
CA VAL A 54 -0.22 -13.21 -13.46
C VAL A 54 1.14 -12.81 -14.04
N VAL A 55 1.93 -11.99 -13.33
CA VAL A 55 3.29 -11.61 -13.74
C VAL A 55 4.20 -12.85 -13.81
N SER A 56 4.13 -13.72 -12.80
CA SER A 56 4.91 -14.97 -12.73
C SER A 56 4.59 -15.92 -13.90
N ALA A 57 3.31 -16.08 -14.22
CA ALA A 57 2.86 -16.89 -15.34
C ALA A 57 3.35 -16.32 -16.68
N ALA A 58 3.25 -14.99 -16.87
CA ALA A 58 3.75 -14.31 -18.05
C ALA A 58 5.27 -14.46 -18.21
N ALA A 59 6.03 -14.34 -17.11
CA ALA A 59 7.47 -14.53 -17.10
C ALA A 59 7.86 -15.97 -17.45
N THR A 60 7.18 -16.97 -16.86
CA THR A 60 7.40 -18.39 -17.17
C THR A 60 7.12 -18.68 -18.64
N LYS A 61 6.04 -18.11 -19.19
CA LYS A 61 5.73 -18.20 -20.61
C LYS A 61 6.85 -17.60 -21.45
N LEU A 62 7.38 -16.43 -21.09
CA LEU A 62 8.49 -15.79 -21.81
C LEU A 62 9.77 -16.65 -21.77
N ILE A 63 10.13 -17.17 -20.61
CA ILE A 63 11.31 -18.06 -20.43
C ILE A 63 11.19 -19.29 -21.33
N SER A 64 10.00 -19.89 -21.44
CA SER A 64 9.78 -21.04 -22.31
C SER A 64 10.03 -20.74 -23.80
N GLN A 65 9.91 -19.47 -24.21
CA GLN A 65 10.09 -19.03 -25.60
C GLN A 65 11.48 -18.43 -25.86
N VAL A 66 12.31 -18.22 -24.82
CA VAL A 66 13.60 -17.53 -24.95
C VAL A 66 14.60 -18.30 -25.82
N SER A 67 14.45 -19.62 -25.90
CA SER A 67 15.25 -20.48 -26.79
C SER A 67 14.70 -20.54 -28.22
N GLY A 68 13.54 -19.95 -28.47
CA GLY A 68 12.90 -19.87 -29.78
C GLY A 68 13.27 -18.61 -30.56
N PRO A 69 12.63 -18.36 -31.72
CA PRO A 69 12.85 -17.15 -32.51
C PRO A 69 12.47 -15.88 -31.73
N THR A 70 13.29 -14.83 -31.86
CA THR A 70 13.16 -13.54 -31.16
C THR A 70 11.78 -12.88 -31.31
N GLU A 71 11.09 -13.11 -32.43
CA GLU A 71 9.75 -12.59 -32.69
C GLU A 71 8.69 -13.13 -31.72
N LEU A 72 8.85 -14.37 -31.24
CA LEU A 72 7.95 -14.93 -30.23
C LEU A 72 8.22 -14.32 -28.85
N VAL A 73 9.48 -14.03 -28.53
CA VAL A 73 9.87 -13.42 -27.26
C VAL A 73 9.30 -12.00 -27.16
N SER A 74 9.46 -11.19 -28.20
CA SER A 74 8.91 -9.82 -28.24
C SER A 74 7.38 -9.81 -28.20
N SER A 75 6.73 -10.73 -28.93
CA SER A 75 5.29 -10.89 -28.91
C SER A 75 4.77 -11.22 -27.50
N VAL A 76 5.37 -12.20 -26.81
CA VAL A 76 4.96 -12.57 -25.44
C VAL A 76 5.24 -11.44 -24.45
N ALA A 77 6.36 -10.74 -24.58
CA ALA A 77 6.68 -9.60 -23.74
C ALA A 77 5.59 -8.51 -23.85
N LEU A 78 5.27 -8.09 -25.07
CA LEU A 78 4.32 -7.00 -25.31
C LEU A 78 2.86 -7.39 -25.02
N SER A 79 2.48 -8.64 -25.30
CA SER A 79 1.08 -9.09 -25.17
C SER A 79 0.71 -9.62 -23.79
N ALA A 80 1.68 -10.10 -23.01
CA ALA A 80 1.40 -10.72 -21.71
C ALA A 80 2.16 -10.05 -20.56
N LEU A 81 3.48 -9.86 -20.69
CA LEU A 81 4.29 -9.36 -19.58
C LEU A 81 4.06 -7.87 -19.33
N CYS A 82 4.06 -7.03 -20.38
CA CYS A 82 3.86 -5.59 -20.24
C CYS A 82 2.50 -5.23 -19.61
N PRO A 83 1.35 -5.78 -20.06
CA PRO A 83 0.06 -5.52 -19.41
C PRO A 83 0.00 -6.02 -17.97
N ALA A 84 0.62 -7.16 -17.65
CA ALA A 84 0.68 -7.70 -16.29
C ALA A 84 1.46 -6.77 -15.35
N LEU A 85 2.64 -6.30 -15.77
CA LEU A 85 3.44 -5.34 -15.02
C LEU A 85 2.75 -3.99 -14.88
N TYR A 86 2.09 -3.51 -15.94
CA TYR A 86 1.32 -2.27 -15.89
C TYR A 86 0.18 -2.37 -14.87
N SER A 87 -0.54 -3.48 -14.85
CA SER A 87 -1.63 -3.73 -13.89
C SER A 87 -1.10 -3.78 -12.45
N LEU A 88 0.04 -4.45 -12.24
CA LEU A 88 0.70 -4.50 -10.93
C LEU A 88 1.15 -3.11 -10.45
N LEU A 89 1.76 -2.31 -11.32
CA LEU A 89 2.25 -0.96 -10.99
C LEU A 89 1.10 0.06 -10.85
N SER A 90 -0.04 -0.21 -11.48
CA SER A 90 -1.24 0.61 -11.34
C SER A 90 -2.01 0.31 -10.04
N ASP A 91 -1.80 -0.86 -9.43
CA ASP A 91 -2.46 -1.23 -8.18
C ASP A 91 -2.10 -0.27 -7.05
N GLY A 92 -3.11 0.36 -6.45
CA GLY A 92 -2.93 1.35 -5.39
C GLY A 92 -2.30 2.67 -5.83
N LEU A 93 -2.08 2.88 -7.13
CA LEU A 93 -1.60 4.15 -7.65
C LEU A 93 -2.70 5.21 -7.52
N LYS A 94 -2.43 6.27 -6.75
CA LYS A 94 -3.34 7.42 -6.67
C LYS A 94 -3.40 8.10 -8.05
N PRO A 95 -4.58 8.58 -8.50
CA PRO A 95 -4.71 9.26 -9.79
C PRO A 95 -4.01 10.63 -9.81
N SER A 96 -3.91 11.28 -8.65
CA SER A 96 -3.19 12.53 -8.46
C SER A 96 -2.34 12.51 -7.19
N LEU A 97 -1.27 13.31 -7.20
CA LEU A 97 -0.45 13.60 -6.03
C LEU A 97 -0.70 15.05 -5.62
N ASP A 98 -0.96 15.23 -4.33
CA ASP A 98 -1.09 16.56 -3.73
C ASP A 98 0.31 17.17 -3.58
N THR A 99 0.52 18.32 -4.19
CA THR A 99 1.77 19.08 -4.12
C THR A 99 1.48 20.50 -3.67
N PRO A 100 2.46 21.22 -3.10
CA PRO A 100 2.29 22.62 -2.73
C PRO A 100 1.94 23.54 -3.93
N PHE A 101 2.02 23.04 -5.16
CA PHE A 101 1.66 23.76 -6.39
C PHE A 101 0.34 23.28 -7.02
N GLY A 102 -0.42 22.42 -6.31
CA GLY A 102 -1.67 21.83 -6.78
C GLY A 102 -1.55 20.34 -7.12
N ASP A 103 -2.67 19.74 -7.49
CA ASP A 103 -2.75 18.33 -7.86
C ASP A 103 -2.03 18.08 -9.19
N ILE A 104 -1.08 17.16 -9.17
CA ILE A 104 -0.43 16.66 -10.39
C ILE A 104 -0.97 15.28 -10.72
N ASN A 105 -1.22 15.00 -12.00
CA ASN A 105 -1.56 13.66 -12.45
C ASN A 105 -0.42 12.69 -12.12
N ASN A 106 -0.79 11.47 -11.78
CA ASN A 106 0.13 10.41 -11.47
C ASN A 106 -0.09 9.22 -12.43
N SER A 107 0.99 8.56 -12.80
CA SER A 107 0.98 7.50 -13.79
C SER A 107 2.08 6.49 -13.51
N VAL A 108 1.91 5.28 -14.03
CA VAL A 108 2.94 4.24 -13.98
C VAL A 108 4.26 4.74 -14.57
N TRP A 109 4.21 5.58 -15.60
CA TRP A 109 5.42 6.17 -16.19
C TRP A 109 6.19 7.07 -15.20
N GLN A 110 5.49 7.92 -14.44
CA GLN A 110 6.14 8.74 -13.41
C GLN A 110 6.78 7.89 -12.30
N VAL A 111 6.19 6.74 -11.95
CA VAL A 111 6.82 5.77 -11.02
C VAL A 111 8.12 5.21 -11.59
N VAL A 112 8.13 4.88 -12.90
CA VAL A 112 9.34 4.41 -13.60
C VAL A 112 10.42 5.50 -13.62
N GLU A 113 10.05 6.74 -13.97
CA GLU A 113 10.95 7.89 -13.95
C GLU A 113 11.57 8.13 -12.56
N ALA A 114 10.74 8.14 -11.51
CA ALA A 114 11.20 8.34 -10.14
C ALA A 114 12.15 7.23 -9.68
N SER A 115 11.87 5.98 -10.07
CA SER A 115 12.70 4.82 -9.71
C SER A 115 14.05 4.84 -10.43
N ALA A 116 14.09 5.32 -11.67
CA ALA A 116 15.32 5.41 -12.46
C ALA A 116 16.29 6.51 -11.96
N GLN A 117 15.80 7.53 -11.25
CA GLN A 117 16.62 8.61 -10.69
C GLN A 117 17.51 8.17 -9.51
N GLN A 118 17.34 6.95 -8.97
CA GLN A 118 18.02 6.50 -7.76
C GLN A 118 19.48 6.02 -7.97
N GLY A 119 20.41 6.97 -8.07
CA GLY A 119 21.84 6.74 -7.80
C GLY A 119 22.71 6.26 -8.99
N PRO A 120 24.03 6.11 -8.79
CA PRO A 120 24.97 5.83 -9.88
C PRO A 120 24.74 4.47 -10.57
N MET A 121 24.09 3.51 -9.88
CA MET A 121 23.81 2.18 -10.41
C MET A 121 22.58 2.17 -11.36
N THR A 122 21.72 3.18 -11.30
CA THR A 122 20.54 3.29 -12.18
C THR A 122 20.81 4.19 -13.39
N LYS A 123 22.04 4.67 -13.61
CA LYS A 123 22.38 5.58 -14.71
C LYS A 123 21.92 5.07 -16.09
N ALA A 124 22.15 3.79 -16.38
CA ALA A 124 21.72 3.17 -17.63
C ALA A 124 20.17 3.10 -17.75
N LEU A 125 19.46 2.92 -16.64
CA LEU A 125 17.99 2.95 -16.62
C LEU A 125 17.48 4.37 -16.85
N ASN A 126 18.09 5.37 -16.22
CA ASN A 126 17.76 6.78 -16.43
C ASN A 126 17.96 7.17 -17.91
N GLU A 127 19.10 6.81 -18.51
CA GLU A 127 19.36 7.05 -19.94
C GLU A 127 18.31 6.36 -20.84
N LEU A 128 17.88 5.14 -20.49
CA LEU A 128 16.83 4.43 -21.23
C LEU A 128 15.47 5.09 -21.10
N VAL A 129 15.09 5.60 -19.92
CA VAL A 129 13.82 6.30 -19.68
C VAL A 129 13.77 7.64 -20.43
N LEU A 130 14.89 8.36 -20.47
CA LEU A 130 14.97 9.64 -21.19
C LEU A 130 14.95 9.48 -22.71
N LYS A 131 15.45 8.35 -23.24
CA LYS A 131 15.56 8.10 -24.69
C LYS A 131 14.22 8.17 -25.44
N PRO A 132 13.14 7.46 -25.06
CA PRO A 132 11.84 7.60 -25.70
C PRO A 132 11.18 8.97 -25.45
N SER A 133 11.50 9.65 -24.33
CA SER A 133 10.99 11.00 -24.03
C SER A 133 11.62 12.11 -24.86
N LEU A 134 12.78 11.86 -25.48
CA LEU A 134 13.49 12.81 -26.36
C LEU A 134 13.04 12.73 -27.83
N ASP A 135 12.28 11.70 -28.22
CA ASP A 135 11.82 11.45 -29.59
C ASP A 135 10.34 11.86 -29.84
N THR A 136 9.79 12.75 -29.01
CA THR A 136 8.51 13.43 -29.30
C THR A 136 8.76 14.81 -29.92
N PRO A 137 8.20 15.12 -31.12
CA PRO A 137 8.36 16.42 -31.78
C PRO A 137 7.70 17.58 -31.01
#